data_AF-A0A934IEA8-F1
#
_entry.id   AF-A0A934IEA8-F1
#
_cell.length_a   1.000
_cell.length_b   1.000
_cell.length_c   1.000
_cell.angle_alpha   90.00
_cell.angle_beta   90.00
_cell.angle_gamma   90.00
#
_symmetry.space_group_name_H-M   'P 1'
#
loop_
_entity.id
_entity.type
_entity.pdbx_description
1 polymer ?
#
loop_
_entity_poly.entity_id
_entity_poly.type
_entity_poly.pdbx_seq_one_letter_code
_entity_poly.pdbx_strand_id
1 'polypeptide(L)'
;MTRFEAFTDTHSHDPLYRKILHDLTFLKVVAVLFVLAALLIGANVVLGIYGQDSELGLFVFQIIDLQSEESLGEAYQQGLELTCALTFLTLYFVNTRKVFLAFALLFAFVWFDDTITYHEFIGKILVERFSLGAFGDLRPQDTGELLAWILAAMVLSLAFIWAWLSRREGDAAIGWLLAVPFFILVFFGVVVDMFHVVAPADIYFALGVIEDGGELLAISVTAALAVTLMRDARDL
;
A
#
# COMPACT_ATOMS: atom_id res chain seq x y z
N MET A 1 14.67 -27.82 15.56
CA MET A 1 13.45 -27.08 15.20
C MET A 1 13.66 -25.63 15.59
N THR A 2 14.03 -24.80 14.61
CA THR A 2 14.30 -23.38 14.86
C THR A 2 12.96 -22.64 15.00
N ARG A 3 12.92 -21.52 15.75
CA ARG A 3 11.70 -20.70 15.92
C ARG A 3 11.07 -20.24 14.58
N PHE A 4 11.84 -20.27 13.49
CA PHE A 4 11.38 -19.93 12.15
C PHE A 4 10.57 -21.07 11.50
N GLU A 5 10.96 -22.34 11.70
CA GLU A 5 10.19 -23.50 11.24
C GLU A 5 8.84 -23.62 11.97
N ALA A 6 8.81 -23.27 13.26
CA ALA A 6 7.57 -23.20 14.04
C ALA A 6 6.63 -22.05 13.59
N PHE A 7 7.16 -21.00 12.96
CA PHE A 7 6.38 -19.87 12.44
C PHE A 7 5.69 -20.22 11.12
N THR A 8 6.36 -20.95 10.21
CA THR A 8 5.76 -21.41 8.96
C THR A 8 4.73 -22.53 9.14
N ASP A 9 4.90 -23.38 10.14
CA ASP A 9 3.98 -24.50 10.41
C ASP A 9 2.69 -24.05 11.12
N THR A 10 2.71 -22.94 11.87
CA THR A 10 1.55 -22.53 12.69
C THR A 10 0.50 -21.70 11.95
N HIS A 11 0.78 -21.19 10.75
CA HIS A 11 -0.17 -20.32 10.03
C HIS A 11 -0.72 -20.94 8.73
N SER A 12 -0.04 -21.92 8.14
CA SER A 12 -0.55 -22.71 7.00
C SER A 12 -1.70 -23.67 7.38
N HIS A 13 -1.92 -23.86 8.68
CA HIS A 13 -2.98 -24.68 9.26
C HIS A 13 -4.17 -23.88 9.81
N ASP A 14 -4.13 -22.55 9.81
CA ASP A 14 -5.26 -21.76 10.28
C ASP A 14 -6.43 -21.85 9.26
N PRO A 15 -7.63 -22.28 9.69
CA PRO A 15 -8.78 -22.45 8.82
C PRO A 15 -9.16 -21.21 8.00
N LEU A 16 -8.89 -20.01 8.52
CA LEU A 16 -9.22 -18.75 7.85
C LEU A 16 -8.41 -18.57 6.56
N TYR A 17 -7.11 -18.89 6.59
CA TYR A 17 -6.24 -18.78 5.40
C TYR A 17 -6.71 -19.71 4.29
N ARG A 18 -6.99 -20.98 4.62
CA ARG A 18 -7.49 -21.94 3.65
C ARG A 18 -8.84 -21.53 3.09
N LYS A 19 -9.73 -21.02 3.96
CA LYS A 19 -11.04 -20.53 3.54
C LYS A 19 -10.88 -19.41 2.50
N ILE A 20 -10.03 -18.42 2.76
CA ILE A 20 -9.85 -17.25 1.89
C ILE A 20 -9.11 -17.61 0.59
N LEU A 21 -8.03 -18.39 0.65
CA LEU A 21 -7.26 -18.77 -0.54
C LEU A 21 -8.05 -19.64 -1.53
N HIS A 22 -9.04 -20.39 -1.04
CA HIS A 22 -9.95 -21.19 -1.86
C HIS A 22 -11.28 -20.47 -2.15
N ASP A 23 -11.43 -19.21 -1.74
CA ASP A 23 -12.64 -18.46 -1.94
C ASP A 23 -12.76 -17.92 -3.38
N LEU A 24 -13.75 -18.41 -4.12
CA LEU A 24 -13.96 -17.99 -5.51
C LEU A 24 -14.32 -16.51 -5.66
N THR A 25 -14.96 -15.90 -4.66
CA THR A 25 -15.22 -14.46 -4.69
C THR A 25 -13.93 -13.68 -4.51
N PHE A 26 -13.09 -14.06 -3.53
CA PHE A 26 -11.78 -13.44 -3.35
C PHE A 26 -10.95 -13.50 -4.63
N LEU A 27 -10.83 -14.70 -5.23
CA LEU A 27 -10.08 -14.89 -6.47
C LEU A 27 -10.65 -14.06 -7.64
N LYS A 28 -11.98 -13.93 -7.74
CA LYS A 28 -12.63 -13.08 -8.75
C LYS A 28 -12.36 -11.59 -8.52
N VAL A 29 -12.44 -11.11 -7.29
CA VAL A 29 -12.18 -9.70 -6.97
C VAL A 29 -10.72 -9.37 -7.24
N VAL A 30 -9.78 -10.20 -6.78
CA VAL A 30 -8.35 -10.06 -7.10
C VAL A 30 -8.14 -10.03 -8.61
N ALA A 31 -8.72 -10.99 -9.36
CA ALA A 31 -8.57 -11.04 -10.81
C ALA A 31 -9.09 -9.77 -11.49
N VAL A 32 -10.26 -9.24 -11.08
CA VAL A 32 -10.80 -7.99 -11.64
C VAL A 32 -9.88 -6.81 -11.34
N LEU A 33 -9.45 -6.64 -10.09
CA LEU A 33 -8.56 -5.54 -9.70
C LEU A 33 -7.20 -5.63 -10.41
N PHE A 34 -6.64 -6.84 -10.51
CA PHE A 34 -5.36 -7.07 -11.19
C PHE A 34 -5.45 -6.83 -12.70
N VAL A 35 -6.57 -7.18 -13.34
CA VAL A 35 -6.78 -6.85 -14.75
C VAL A 35 -6.82 -5.34 -14.95
N LEU A 36 -7.52 -4.60 -14.08
CA LEU A 36 -7.57 -3.14 -14.15
C LEU A 36 -6.18 -2.51 -13.91
N ALA A 37 -5.46 -2.95 -12.88
CA ALA A 37 -4.09 -2.52 -12.60
C ALA A 37 -3.14 -2.83 -13.76
N ALA A 38 -3.20 -4.05 -14.32
CA ALA A 38 -2.37 -4.43 -15.46
C ALA A 38 -2.69 -3.63 -16.73
N LEU A 39 -3.95 -3.24 -16.94
CA LEU A 39 -4.33 -2.37 -18.05
C LEU A 39 -3.76 -0.95 -17.87
N LEU A 40 -3.80 -0.40 -16.64
CA LEU A 40 -3.20 0.91 -16.33
C LEU A 40 -1.68 0.87 -16.50
N ILE A 41 -1.01 -0.10 -15.88
CA ILE A 41 0.45 -0.29 -15.99
C ILE A 41 0.86 -0.52 -17.45
N GLY A 42 0.16 -1.41 -18.16
CA GLY A 42 0.47 -1.71 -19.56
C GLY A 42 0.27 -0.51 -20.48
N ALA A 43 -0.80 0.26 -20.27
CA ALA A 43 -1.05 1.48 -21.02
C ALA A 43 0.01 2.55 -20.71
N ASN A 44 0.38 2.72 -19.44
CA ASN A 44 1.45 3.62 -19.01
C ASN A 44 2.76 3.30 -19.75
N VAL A 45 3.20 2.04 -19.72
CA VAL A 45 4.43 1.61 -20.40
C VAL A 45 4.37 1.85 -21.91
N VAL A 46 3.27 1.47 -22.56
CA VAL A 46 3.14 1.62 -24.01
C VAL A 46 3.14 3.09 -24.43
N LEU A 47 2.42 3.95 -23.72
CA LEU A 47 2.37 5.39 -24.04
C LEU A 47 3.64 6.12 -23.60
N GLY A 48 4.28 5.71 -22.51
CA GLY A 48 5.55 6.23 -22.06
C GLY A 48 6.66 6.03 -23.09
N ILE A 49 6.66 4.87 -23.78
CA ILE A 49 7.68 4.54 -24.79
C ILE A 49 7.31 5.05 -26.19
N TYR A 50 6.06 4.83 -26.63
CA TYR A 50 5.65 5.06 -28.03
C TYR A 50 4.71 6.25 -28.22
N GLY A 51 4.10 6.76 -27.14
CA GLY A 51 3.13 7.86 -27.20
C GLY A 51 3.75 9.25 -27.32
N GLN A 52 5.07 9.36 -27.10
CA GLN A 52 5.79 10.63 -26.97
C GLN A 52 5.87 11.45 -28.29
N ASP A 53 5.70 10.80 -29.44
CA ASP A 53 5.83 11.43 -30.76
C ASP A 53 4.55 12.15 -31.24
N SER A 54 3.46 12.09 -30.47
CA SER A 54 2.19 12.71 -30.85
C SER A 54 1.57 13.49 -29.71
N GLU A 55 0.94 14.64 -30.01
CA GLU A 55 0.23 15.46 -29.02
C GLU A 55 -0.88 14.65 -28.32
N LEU A 56 -1.60 13.80 -29.07
CA LEU A 56 -2.62 12.93 -28.51
C LEU A 56 -2.02 11.88 -27.58
N GLY A 57 -0.89 11.27 -27.95
CA GLY A 57 -0.21 10.28 -27.12
C GLY A 57 0.32 10.86 -25.82
N LEU A 58 0.92 12.06 -25.86
CA LEU A 58 1.35 12.81 -24.68
C LEU A 58 0.17 13.18 -23.78
N PHE A 59 -0.93 13.67 -24.35
CA PHE A 59 -2.14 14.01 -23.60
C PHE A 59 -2.73 12.78 -22.90
N VAL A 60 -2.84 11.65 -23.60
CA VAL A 60 -3.36 10.42 -22.99
C VAL A 60 -2.38 9.88 -21.95
N PHE A 61 -1.07 9.96 -22.20
CA PHE A 61 -0.04 9.56 -21.23
C PHE A 61 -0.21 10.32 -19.91
N GLN A 62 -0.31 11.66 -19.94
CA GLN A 62 -0.53 12.48 -18.72
C GLN A 62 -1.76 12.05 -17.91
N ILE A 63 -2.82 11.59 -18.57
CA ILE A 63 -4.05 11.14 -17.89
C ILE A 63 -3.84 9.79 -17.18
N ILE A 64 -3.01 8.90 -17.73
CA ILE A 64 -2.81 7.55 -17.20
C ILE A 64 -1.48 7.36 -16.50
N ASP A 65 -0.65 8.40 -16.44
CA ASP A 65 0.70 8.31 -15.95
C ASP A 65 0.67 7.94 -14.46
N LEU A 66 1.24 6.80 -14.09
CA LEU A 66 1.20 6.33 -12.70
C LEU A 66 1.97 7.27 -11.79
N GLN A 67 2.99 7.94 -12.34
CA GLN A 67 3.88 8.84 -11.61
C GLN A 67 3.35 10.27 -11.53
N SER A 68 2.24 10.59 -12.22
CA SER A 68 1.70 11.94 -12.25
C SER A 68 0.67 12.12 -11.15
N GLU A 69 0.86 13.20 -10.40
CA GLU A 69 -0.18 13.83 -9.60
C GLU A 69 -1.42 14.10 -10.48
N GLU A 70 -2.60 13.86 -9.94
CA GLU A 70 -3.94 13.93 -10.53
C GLU A 70 -4.24 12.95 -11.68
N SER A 71 -3.48 11.85 -11.79
CA SER A 71 -3.71 10.83 -12.83
C SER A 71 -4.86 9.87 -12.50
N LEU A 72 -5.32 9.13 -13.51
CA LEU A 72 -6.25 8.01 -13.31
C LEU A 72 -5.63 6.86 -12.51
N GLY A 73 -4.31 6.69 -12.56
CA GLY A 73 -3.59 5.69 -11.77
C GLY A 73 -3.68 6.00 -10.29
N GLU A 74 -3.33 7.23 -9.93
CA GLU A 74 -3.41 7.75 -8.57
C GLU A 74 -4.85 7.74 -8.04
N ALA A 75 -5.82 8.25 -8.81
CA ALA A 75 -7.22 8.25 -8.42
C ALA A 75 -7.76 6.82 -8.18
N TYR A 76 -7.26 5.83 -8.95
CA TYR A 76 -7.60 4.43 -8.75
C TYR A 76 -6.96 3.87 -7.45
N GLN A 77 -5.69 4.15 -7.20
CA GLN A 77 -4.99 3.78 -5.96
C GLN A 77 -5.69 4.37 -4.72
N GLN A 78 -5.88 5.70 -4.69
CA GLN A 78 -6.57 6.42 -3.61
C GLN A 78 -7.99 5.86 -3.36
N GLY A 79 -8.71 5.51 -4.43
CA GLY A 79 -10.03 4.88 -4.34
C GLY A 79 -9.99 3.52 -3.62
N LEU A 80 -8.96 2.71 -3.86
CA LEU A 80 -8.76 1.42 -3.19
C LEU A 80 -8.36 1.61 -1.72
N GLU A 81 -7.52 2.59 -1.41
CA GLU A 81 -7.09 2.90 -0.03
C GLU A 81 -8.25 3.40 0.81
N LEU A 82 -9.02 4.35 0.30
CA LEU A 82 -10.23 4.84 0.97
C LEU A 82 -11.24 3.70 1.17
N THR A 83 -11.39 2.83 0.16
CA THR A 83 -12.22 1.62 0.28
C THR A 83 -11.72 0.72 1.40
N CYS A 84 -10.41 0.47 1.51
CA CYS A 84 -9.83 -0.30 2.60
C CYS A 84 -10.12 0.35 3.97
N ALA A 85 -9.84 1.64 4.11
CA ALA A 85 -10.07 2.40 5.35
C ALA A 85 -11.52 2.31 5.83
N LEU A 86 -12.48 2.59 4.95
CA LEU A 86 -13.92 2.56 5.26
C LEU A 86 -14.41 1.13 5.56
N THR A 87 -13.91 0.15 4.81
CA THR A 87 -14.31 -1.25 4.98
C THR A 87 -13.80 -1.79 6.33
N PHE A 88 -12.56 -1.52 6.70
CA PHE A 88 -12.01 -1.91 7.99
C PHE A 88 -12.68 -1.16 9.15
N LEU A 89 -12.99 0.13 8.98
CA LEU A 89 -13.74 0.89 9.99
C LEU A 89 -15.13 0.27 10.22
N THR A 90 -15.81 -0.11 9.14
CA THR A 90 -17.11 -0.78 9.22
C THR A 90 -16.99 -2.16 9.86
N LEU A 91 -15.98 -2.95 9.50
CA LEU A 91 -15.68 -4.24 10.14
C LEU A 91 -15.42 -4.11 11.64
N TYR A 92 -14.75 -3.04 12.07
CA TYR A 92 -14.59 -2.72 13.48
C TYR A 92 -15.95 -2.48 14.16
N PHE A 93 -16.85 -1.71 13.56
CA PHE A 93 -18.17 -1.50 14.17
C PHE A 93 -19.04 -2.76 14.20
N VAL A 94 -18.89 -3.68 13.25
CA VAL A 94 -19.62 -4.95 13.23
C VAL A 94 -19.09 -5.93 14.26
N ASN A 95 -17.76 -6.08 14.37
CA ASN A 95 -17.13 -7.13 15.17
C ASN A 95 -16.54 -6.67 16.50
N THR A 96 -16.33 -5.35 16.65
CA THR A 96 -15.58 -4.72 17.75
C THR A 96 -14.15 -5.28 17.94
N ARG A 97 -13.60 -5.93 16.89
CA ARG A 97 -12.24 -6.46 16.87
C ARG A 97 -11.27 -5.32 16.54
N LYS A 98 -10.36 -5.02 17.46
CA LYS A 98 -9.47 -3.85 17.39
C LYS A 98 -8.45 -3.92 16.25
N VAL A 99 -8.14 -5.13 15.75
CA VAL A 99 -7.29 -5.31 14.56
C VAL A 99 -7.86 -4.55 13.35
N PHE A 100 -9.18 -4.54 13.17
CA PHE A 100 -9.81 -3.77 12.09
C PHE A 100 -9.69 -2.27 12.30
N LEU A 101 -9.80 -1.77 13.53
CA LEU A 101 -9.58 -0.35 13.78
C LEU A 101 -8.13 0.06 13.51
N ALA A 102 -7.15 -0.78 13.86
CA ALA A 102 -5.74 -0.51 13.56
C ALA A 102 -5.49 -0.41 12.05
N PHE A 103 -6.03 -1.35 11.25
CA PHE A 103 -5.95 -1.27 9.79
C PHE A 103 -6.78 -0.13 9.19
N ALA A 104 -7.92 0.22 9.78
CA ALA A 104 -8.70 1.37 9.34
C ALA A 104 -7.92 2.68 9.50
N LEU A 105 -7.27 2.87 10.65
CA LEU A 105 -6.42 4.03 10.91
C LEU A 105 -5.19 4.05 9.99
N LEU A 106 -4.59 2.88 9.74
CA LEU A 106 -3.46 2.73 8.83
C LEU A 106 -3.83 3.16 7.40
N PHE A 107 -4.87 2.56 6.81
CA PHE A 107 -5.27 2.88 5.44
C PHE A 107 -5.90 4.26 5.30
N ALA A 108 -6.53 4.80 6.36
CA ALA A 108 -6.94 6.20 6.39
C ALA A 108 -5.73 7.13 6.37
N PHE A 109 -4.63 6.76 7.03
CA PHE A 109 -3.39 7.52 6.97
C PHE A 109 -2.70 7.40 5.60
N VAL A 110 -2.63 6.20 5.01
CA VAL A 110 -2.07 6.02 3.64
C VAL A 110 -2.82 6.90 2.65
N TRP A 111 -4.15 6.78 2.59
CA TRP A 111 -4.98 7.64 1.74
C TRP A 111 -4.78 9.13 2.00
N PHE A 112 -4.64 9.51 3.27
CA PHE A 112 -4.38 10.90 3.65
C PHE A 112 -3.00 11.37 3.20
N ASP A 113 -1.96 10.55 3.36
CA ASP A 113 -0.60 10.84 2.94
C ASP A 113 -0.55 11.10 1.44
N ASP A 114 -1.12 10.20 0.63
CA ASP A 114 -1.18 10.31 -0.83
C ASP A 114 -2.00 11.53 -1.27
N THR A 115 -3.12 11.84 -0.61
CA THR A 115 -3.98 12.97 -1.02
C THR A 115 -3.39 14.35 -0.71
N ILE A 116 -2.61 14.47 0.38
CA ILE A 116 -2.12 15.77 0.86
C ILE A 116 -0.60 15.89 0.93
N THR A 117 0.11 14.90 0.37
CA THR A 117 1.57 14.75 0.37
C THR A 117 2.18 14.99 1.76
N TYR A 118 1.63 14.31 2.78
CA TYR A 118 2.04 14.53 4.18
C TYR A 118 3.54 14.32 4.38
N HIS A 119 4.11 13.26 3.80
CA HIS A 119 5.52 12.93 3.94
C HIS A 119 6.43 14.00 3.33
N GLU A 120 6.07 14.59 2.19
CA GLU A 120 6.80 15.72 1.60
C GLU A 120 6.72 16.96 2.50
N PHE A 121 5.51 17.30 2.95
CA PHE A 121 5.25 18.50 3.73
C PHE A 121 5.96 18.45 5.09
N ILE A 122 5.80 17.35 5.82
CA ILE A 122 6.47 17.15 7.10
C ILE A 122 7.96 16.95 6.89
N GLY A 123 8.39 16.24 5.85
CA GLY A 123 9.79 16.06 5.51
C GLY A 123 10.49 17.41 5.35
N LYS A 124 9.90 18.32 4.57
CA LYS A 124 10.39 19.69 4.40
C LYS A 124 10.52 20.44 5.73
N ILE A 125 9.50 20.36 6.58
CA ILE A 125 9.55 20.99 7.92
C ILE A 125 10.71 20.41 8.74
N LEU A 126 10.93 19.10 8.71
CA LEU A 126 12.02 18.46 9.44
C LEU A 126 13.39 18.91 8.92
N VAL A 127 13.58 18.99 7.60
CA VAL A 127 14.82 19.51 6.99
C VAL A 127 15.08 20.94 7.45
N GLU A 128 14.10 21.82 7.33
CA GLU A 128 14.24 23.24 7.67
C GLU A 128 14.50 23.47 9.17
N ARG A 129 13.83 22.70 10.04
CA ARG A 129 13.90 22.90 11.51
C ARG A 129 15.13 22.26 12.15
N PHE A 130 15.57 21.11 11.64
CA PHE A 130 16.69 20.38 12.21
C PHE A 130 17.96 20.46 11.36
N SER A 131 17.92 21.21 10.25
CA SER A 131 19.05 21.33 9.31
C SER A 131 19.57 19.97 8.86
N LEU A 132 18.64 19.09 8.50
CA LEU A 132 18.98 17.74 8.06
C LEU A 132 19.85 17.82 6.81
N GLY A 133 20.92 17.03 6.79
CA GLY A 133 21.80 16.91 5.63
C GLY A 133 21.32 15.81 4.68
N ALA A 134 21.99 15.72 3.53
CA ALA A 134 21.91 14.56 2.66
C ALA A 134 22.38 13.30 3.38
N PHE A 135 21.75 12.16 3.09
CA PHE A 135 22.17 10.85 3.58
C PHE A 135 22.61 9.97 2.41
N GLY A 136 23.92 9.78 2.24
CA GLY A 136 24.46 9.11 1.06
C GLY A 136 24.18 9.91 -0.22
N ASP A 137 23.57 9.27 -1.20
CA ASP A 137 23.17 9.89 -2.47
C ASP A 137 21.77 10.53 -2.42
N LEU A 138 21.05 10.40 -1.30
CA LEU A 138 19.74 11.02 -1.10
C LEU A 138 19.87 12.52 -0.83
N ARG A 139 18.92 13.29 -1.36
CA ARG A 139 18.79 14.72 -1.07
C ARG A 139 18.37 14.89 0.40
N PRO A 140 18.62 16.07 1.00
CA PRO A 140 18.12 16.37 2.34
C PRO A 140 16.61 16.18 2.47
N GLN A 141 15.84 16.52 1.43
CA GLN A 141 14.39 16.37 1.38
C GLN A 141 13.96 14.91 1.54
N ASP A 142 14.53 13.99 0.76
CA ASP A 142 14.24 12.55 0.83
C ASP A 142 14.57 11.97 2.23
N THR A 143 15.62 12.48 2.88
CA THR A 143 15.94 12.13 4.27
C THR A 143 14.86 12.63 5.24
N GLY A 144 14.31 13.81 4.98
CA GLY A 144 13.18 14.37 5.72
C GLY A 144 11.90 13.53 5.55
N GLU A 145 11.58 13.12 4.33
CA GLU A 145 10.43 12.27 3.98
C GLU A 145 10.51 10.92 4.69
N LEU A 146 11.68 10.27 4.67
CA LEU A 146 11.90 9.03 5.40
C LEU A 146 11.64 9.18 6.91
N LEU A 147 12.06 10.31 7.50
CA LEU A 147 11.76 10.60 8.91
C LEU A 147 10.27 10.88 9.14
N ALA A 148 9.59 11.54 8.20
CA ALA A 148 8.14 11.77 8.28
C ALA A 148 7.37 10.44 8.29
N TRP A 149 7.73 9.48 7.42
CA TRP A 149 7.15 8.14 7.46
C TRP A 149 7.50 7.37 8.74
N ILE A 150 8.73 7.48 9.25
CA ILE A 150 9.09 6.87 10.55
C ILE A 150 8.22 7.43 11.68
N LEU A 151 7.99 8.74 11.72
CA LEU A 151 7.12 9.37 12.71
C LEU A 151 5.67 8.87 12.60
N ALA A 152 5.13 8.79 11.38
CA ALA A 152 3.81 8.24 11.15
C ALA A 152 3.72 6.77 11.59
N ALA A 153 4.69 5.95 11.21
CA ALA A 153 4.78 4.55 11.60
C ALA A 153 4.85 4.37 13.13
N MET A 154 5.61 5.22 13.83
CA MET A 154 5.66 5.23 15.30
C MET A 154 4.29 5.51 15.92
N VAL A 155 3.57 6.51 15.42
CA VAL A 155 2.22 6.85 15.92
C VAL A 155 1.23 5.72 15.63
N LEU A 156 1.21 5.21 14.40
CA LEU A 156 0.31 4.13 13.99
C LEU A 156 0.62 2.81 14.70
N SER A 157 1.88 2.54 15.05
CA SER A 157 2.26 1.36 15.81
C SER A 157 1.54 1.26 17.16
N LEU A 158 1.16 2.39 17.77
CA LEU A 158 0.40 2.41 19.01
C LEU A 158 -0.98 1.75 18.85
N ALA A 159 -1.64 1.95 17.71
CA ALA A 159 -2.91 1.31 17.40
C ALA A 159 -2.74 -0.21 17.24
N PHE A 160 -1.67 -0.65 16.58
CA PHE A 160 -1.34 -2.07 16.43
C PHE A 160 -0.94 -2.74 17.75
N ILE A 161 -0.15 -2.07 18.58
CA ILE A 161 0.21 -2.55 19.91
C ILE A 161 -1.07 -2.72 20.75
N TRP A 162 -1.95 -1.72 20.75
CA TRP A 162 -3.23 -1.80 21.47
C TRP A 162 -4.13 -2.94 20.97
N ALA A 163 -4.22 -3.12 19.66
CA ALA A 163 -4.94 -4.25 19.06
C ALA A 163 -4.32 -5.59 19.45
N TRP A 164 -3.00 -5.71 19.41
CA TRP A 164 -2.26 -6.94 19.71
C TRP A 164 -2.37 -7.36 21.17
N LEU A 165 -2.31 -6.40 22.10
CA LEU A 165 -2.45 -6.64 23.55
C LEU A 165 -3.88 -7.05 23.92
N SER A 166 -4.86 -6.73 23.07
CA SER A 166 -6.28 -7.00 23.29
C SER A 166 -6.85 -8.03 22.30
N ARG A 167 -5.98 -8.81 21.64
CA ARG A 167 -6.36 -9.68 20.53
C ARG A 167 -7.26 -10.82 21.00
N ARG A 168 -8.26 -11.14 20.18
CA ARG A 168 -9.13 -12.31 20.30
C ARG A 168 -8.58 -13.47 19.46
N GLU A 169 -9.14 -14.67 19.64
CA GLU A 169 -8.84 -15.79 18.75
C GLU A 169 -9.16 -15.42 17.29
N GLY A 170 -8.26 -15.77 16.36
CA GLY A 170 -8.33 -15.39 14.96
C GLY A 170 -7.76 -14.01 14.60
N ASP A 171 -7.63 -13.07 15.55
CA ASP A 171 -7.12 -11.71 15.24
C ASP A 171 -5.68 -11.73 14.72
N ALA A 172 -4.84 -12.66 15.18
CA ALA A 172 -3.48 -12.81 14.68
C ALA A 172 -3.45 -13.29 13.22
N ALA A 173 -4.38 -14.17 12.85
CA ALA A 173 -4.50 -14.66 11.48
C ALA A 173 -4.95 -13.55 10.54
N ILE A 174 -5.98 -12.78 10.93
CA ILE A 174 -6.42 -11.57 10.21
C ILE A 174 -5.27 -10.57 10.10
N GLY A 175 -4.56 -10.35 11.20
CA GLY A 175 -3.43 -9.43 11.27
C GLY A 175 -2.35 -9.76 10.25
N TRP A 176 -1.92 -11.02 10.19
CA TRP A 176 -0.92 -11.47 9.22
C TRP A 176 -1.42 -11.45 7.77
N LEU A 177 -2.69 -11.80 7.55
CA LEU A 177 -3.29 -11.79 6.22
C LEU A 177 -3.27 -10.39 5.60
N LEU A 178 -3.50 -9.36 6.42
CA LEU A 178 -3.47 -7.95 6.02
C LEU A 178 -2.06 -7.35 6.07
N ALA A 179 -1.20 -7.82 6.98
CA ALA A 179 0.16 -7.30 7.12
C ALA A 179 1.03 -7.67 5.91
N VAL A 180 0.86 -8.85 5.31
CA VAL A 180 1.66 -9.26 4.14
C VAL A 180 1.53 -8.30 2.96
N PRO A 181 0.33 -8.02 2.41
CA PRO A 181 0.22 -7.05 1.32
C PRO A 181 0.59 -5.63 1.75
N PHE A 182 0.38 -5.25 3.02
CA PHE A 182 0.87 -3.96 3.53
C PHE A 182 2.40 -3.87 3.54
N PHE A 183 3.13 -4.92 3.92
CA PHE A 183 4.59 -4.91 3.85
C PHE A 183 5.09 -4.88 2.40
N ILE A 184 4.34 -5.46 1.46
CA ILE A 184 4.64 -5.33 0.04
C ILE A 184 4.43 -3.87 -0.40
N LEU A 185 3.34 -3.23 0.02
CA LEU A 185 3.09 -1.80 -0.24
C LEU A 185 4.24 -0.94 0.28
N VAL A 186 4.64 -1.09 1.55
CA VAL A 186 5.78 -0.37 2.15
C VAL A 186 7.10 -0.67 1.44
N PHE A 187 7.28 -1.88 0.93
CA PHE A 187 8.48 -2.20 0.15
C PHE A 187 8.54 -1.37 -1.13
N PHE A 188 7.44 -1.23 -1.86
CA PHE A 188 7.42 -0.39 -3.06
C PHE A 188 7.54 1.10 -2.71
N GLY A 189 6.62 1.65 -1.92
CA GLY A 189 6.57 3.08 -1.60
C GLY A 189 7.57 3.60 -0.58
N VAL A 190 8.56 2.79 -0.22
CA VAL A 190 9.70 3.28 0.57
C VAL A 190 11.00 2.72 0.01
N VAL A 191 11.10 1.40 -0.19
CA VAL A 191 12.38 0.81 -0.61
C VAL A 191 12.63 1.02 -2.11
N VAL A 192 11.63 0.75 -2.95
CA VAL A 192 11.76 0.94 -4.40
C VAL A 192 11.78 2.42 -4.75
N ASP A 193 10.95 3.24 -4.09
CA ASP A 193 11.00 4.71 -4.17
C ASP A 193 12.43 5.26 -3.92
N MET A 194 13.07 4.88 -2.81
CA MET A 194 14.45 5.32 -2.55
C MET A 194 15.46 4.89 -3.63
N PHE A 195 15.24 3.76 -4.31
CA PHE A 195 16.06 3.36 -5.46
C PHE A 195 15.74 4.17 -6.71
N HIS A 196 14.47 4.49 -6.92
CA HIS A 196 13.99 5.30 -8.04
C HIS A 196 14.52 6.75 -7.94
N VAL A 197 14.51 7.36 -6.74
CA VAL A 197 15.05 8.69 -6.49
C VAL A 197 16.52 8.83 -6.90
N VAL A 198 17.33 7.79 -6.68
CA VAL A 198 18.77 7.79 -7.03
C VAL A 198 19.06 7.13 -8.39
N ALA A 199 18.03 6.75 -9.14
CA ALA A 199 18.16 5.99 -10.36
C ALA A 199 18.82 6.79 -11.49
N PRO A 200 19.72 6.17 -12.28
CA PRO A 200 20.19 6.76 -13.51
C PRO A 200 19.07 6.80 -14.57
N ALA A 201 19.19 7.73 -15.51
CA ALA A 201 18.14 8.05 -16.49
C ALA A 201 17.71 6.86 -17.38
N ASP A 202 18.57 5.87 -17.57
CA ASP A 202 18.31 4.67 -18.38
C ASP A 202 17.36 3.68 -17.72
N ILE A 203 17.25 3.68 -16.39
CA ILE A 203 16.33 2.81 -15.64
C ILE A 203 15.26 3.58 -14.86
N TYR A 204 15.34 4.91 -14.79
CA TYR A 204 14.43 5.77 -14.02
C TYR A 204 12.96 5.45 -14.30
N PHE A 205 12.54 5.49 -15.57
CA PHE A 205 11.17 5.17 -15.97
C PHE A 205 10.75 3.74 -15.59
N ALA A 206 11.65 2.76 -15.76
CA ALA A 206 11.35 1.38 -15.42
C ALA A 206 11.18 1.18 -13.91
N LEU A 207 11.98 1.87 -13.09
CA LEU A 207 11.86 1.82 -11.63
C LEU A 207 10.57 2.48 -11.16
N GLY A 208 10.20 3.64 -11.70
CA GLY A 208 8.91 4.28 -11.40
C GLY A 208 7.70 3.38 -11.71
N VAL A 209 7.70 2.71 -12.87
CA VAL A 209 6.62 1.74 -13.19
C VAL A 209 6.61 0.54 -12.23
N ILE A 210 7.78 0.08 -11.76
CA ILE A 210 7.88 -1.03 -10.81
C ILE A 210 7.40 -0.61 -9.42
N GLU A 211 7.73 0.60 -9.01
CA GLU A 211 7.30 1.25 -7.77
C GLU A 211 5.77 1.36 -7.72
N ASP A 212 5.19 2.27 -8.50
CA ASP A 212 3.76 2.56 -8.49
C ASP A 212 2.93 1.34 -8.89
N GLY A 213 3.42 0.56 -9.86
CA GLY A 213 2.75 -0.67 -10.27
C GLY A 213 2.75 -1.73 -9.16
N GLY A 214 3.81 -1.80 -8.37
CA GLY A 214 3.92 -2.68 -7.22
C GLY A 214 2.99 -2.26 -6.08
N GLU A 215 2.93 -0.97 -5.78
CA GLU A 215 1.97 -0.40 -4.83
C GLU A 215 0.53 -0.70 -5.23
N LEU A 216 0.19 -0.43 -6.50
CA LEU A 216 -1.15 -0.61 -7.02
C LEU A 216 -1.62 -2.07 -6.93
N LEU A 217 -0.72 -3.03 -7.17
CA LEU A 217 -1.01 -4.45 -6.98
C LEU A 217 -1.15 -4.81 -5.48
N ALA A 218 -0.31 -4.26 -4.61
CA ALA A 218 -0.38 -4.49 -3.17
C ALA A 218 -1.69 -3.98 -2.55
N ILE A 219 -2.11 -2.77 -2.92
CA ILE A 219 -3.38 -2.20 -2.46
C ILE A 219 -4.57 -2.94 -3.07
N SER A 220 -4.47 -3.42 -4.32
CA SER A 220 -5.50 -4.27 -4.95
C SER A 220 -5.73 -5.57 -4.18
N VAL A 221 -4.68 -6.24 -3.72
CA VAL A 221 -4.80 -7.43 -2.86
C VAL A 221 -5.47 -7.06 -1.53
N THR A 222 -5.04 -5.97 -0.91
CA THR A 222 -5.62 -5.51 0.38
C THR A 222 -7.10 -5.19 0.24
N ALA A 223 -7.51 -4.49 -0.83
CA ALA A 223 -8.90 -4.19 -1.11
C ALA A 223 -9.74 -5.46 -1.33
N ALA A 224 -9.22 -6.44 -2.06
CA ALA A 224 -9.88 -7.73 -2.24
C ALA A 224 -10.06 -8.48 -0.91
N LEU A 225 -9.05 -8.45 -0.02
CA LEU A 225 -9.15 -9.00 1.32
C LEU A 225 -10.19 -8.27 2.16
N ALA A 226 -10.21 -6.93 2.13
CA ALA A 226 -11.16 -6.11 2.85
C ALA A 226 -12.61 -6.45 2.46
N VAL A 227 -12.89 -6.53 1.16
CA VAL A 227 -14.22 -6.92 0.62
C VAL A 227 -14.60 -8.34 1.04
N THR A 228 -13.66 -9.28 0.98
CA THR A 228 -13.90 -10.68 1.36
C THR A 228 -14.21 -10.81 2.85
N LEU A 229 -13.43 -10.13 3.70
CA LEU A 229 -13.68 -10.09 5.15
C LEU A 229 -15.01 -9.40 5.46
N MET A 230 -15.36 -8.33 4.74
CA MET A 230 -16.66 -7.65 4.90
C MET A 230 -17.84 -8.56 4.55
N ARG A 231 -17.74 -9.34 3.48
CA ARG A 231 -18.78 -10.30 3.10
C ARG A 231 -19.05 -11.31 4.23
N ASP A 232 -17.98 -11.74 4.91
CA ASP A 232 -18.04 -12.74 5.98
C ASP A 232 -18.13 -12.10 7.37
N ALA A 233 -18.39 -10.79 7.47
CA ALA A 233 -18.20 -10.01 8.69
C ALA A 233 -18.94 -10.55 9.92
N ARG A 234 -20.06 -11.26 9.75
CA ARG A 234 -20.85 -11.81 10.85
C ARG A 234 -20.27 -13.12 11.43
N ASP A 235 -19.37 -13.75 10.69
CA ASP A 235 -18.78 -15.05 11.01
C ASP A 235 -17.33 -14.93 11.50
N LEU A 236 -16.85 -13.68 11.72
CA LEU A 236 -15.45 -13.38 12.05
C LEU A 236 -15.12 -13.41 13.55
#